data_AF-A0A6I4ZKP3-F1
#
_entry.id   AF-A0A6I4ZKP3-F1
#
_cell.length_a   1.000
_cell.length_b   1.000
_cell.length_c   1.000
_cell.angle_alpha   90.00
_cell.angle_beta   90.00
_cell.angle_gamma   90.00
#
_symmetry.space_group_name_H-M   'P 1'
#
loop_
_entity.id
_entity.type
_entity.pdbx_description
1 polymer ?
#
loop_
_entity_poly.entity_id
_entity_poly.type
_entity_poly.pdbx_seq_one_letter_code
_entity_poly.pdbx_strand_id
1 'polypeptide(L)' 'MKRCPSCKGQVAQNAGSCPNCGHDFGMETAASCFGMTCLVITVCVILILLVLAVDAIL' A
#
# COMPACT_ATOMS: atom_id res chain seq x y z
N MET A 1 10.11 -21.51 5.70
CA MET A 1 9.57 -21.44 7.09
C MET A 1 10.02 -20.14 7.73
N LYS A 2 9.14 -19.41 8.43
CA LYS A 2 9.44 -18.13 9.12
C LYS A 2 9.23 -18.31 10.63
N ARG A 3 9.77 -17.42 11.47
CA ARG A 3 9.49 -17.41 12.93
C ARG A 3 8.44 -16.36 13.24
N CYS A 4 7.50 -16.69 14.12
CA CYS A 4 6.52 -15.73 14.62
C CYS A 4 7.24 -14.67 15.48
N PRO A 5 7.01 -13.37 15.27
CA PRO A 5 7.66 -12.32 16.07
C PRO A 5 7.15 -12.28 17.52
N SER A 6 5.92 -12.75 17.75
CA SER A 6 5.30 -12.77 19.09
C SER A 6 5.84 -13.91 19.96
N CYS A 7 5.71 -15.16 19.50
CA CYS A 7 6.10 -16.33 20.30
C CYS A 7 7.41 -16.99 19.88
N LYS A 8 8.07 -16.51 18.82
CA LYS A 8 9.29 -17.11 18.22
C LYS A 8 9.12 -18.55 17.71
N GLY A 9 7.91 -19.08 17.73
CA GLY A 9 7.57 -20.40 17.17
C GLY A 9 7.77 -20.46 15.65
N GLN A 10 8.06 -21.65 15.14
CA GLN A 10 8.16 -21.88 13.71
C GLN A 10 6.77 -21.85 13.07
N VAL A 11 6.65 -21.12 11.96
CA VAL A 11 5.42 -20.99 11.20
C VAL A 11 5.68 -21.12 9.70
N ALA A 12 4.68 -21.59 8.95
CA ALA A 12 4.77 -21.66 7.51
C ALA A 12 4.89 -20.25 6.91
N GLN A 13 5.58 -20.10 5.78
CA GLN A 13 5.75 -18.79 5.13
C GLN A 13 4.41 -18.18 4.70
N ASN A 14 3.45 -19.01 4.28
CA ASN A 14 2.11 -18.58 3.86
C ASN A 14 1.04 -18.70 4.96
N ALA A 15 1.44 -18.94 6.22
CA ALA A 15 0.47 -18.95 7.31
C ALA A 15 -0.04 -17.52 7.55
N GLY A 16 -1.36 -17.33 7.39
CA GLY A 16 -2.05 -16.07 7.69
C GLY A 16 -2.08 -15.75 9.19
N SER A 17 -2.02 -16.78 10.04
CA SER A 17 -1.92 -16.59 11.50
C SER A 17 -1.02 -17.67 12.11
N CYS A 18 -0.42 -17.38 13.26
CA CYS A 18 0.47 -18.30 13.95
C CYS A 18 -0.34 -19.38 14.70
N PRO A 19 -0.21 -20.68 14.38
CA PRO A 19 -0.92 -21.76 15.08
C PRO A 19 -0.44 -21.95 16.54
N ASN A 20 0.69 -21.37 16.93
CA ASN A 20 1.27 -21.57 18.25
C ASN A 20 0.79 -20.54 19.28
N CYS A 21 0.48 -19.31 18.84
CA CYS A 21 0.04 -18.23 19.73
C CYS A 21 -1.18 -17.45 19.25
N GLY A 22 -1.71 -17.75 18.05
CA GLY A 22 -2.84 -17.02 17.46
C GLY A 22 -2.49 -15.65 16.87
N HIS A 23 -1.20 -15.27 16.81
CA HIS A 23 -0.79 -14.00 16.22
C HIS A 23 -1.14 -13.94 14.73
N ASP A 24 -2.05 -13.05 14.36
CA ASP A 24 -2.44 -12.84 12.98
C ASP A 24 -1.35 -12.08 12.23
N PHE A 25 -0.86 -12.66 11.14
CA PHE A 25 0.10 -12.03 10.23
C PHE A 25 -0.61 -11.19 9.19
N GLY A 26 -1.76 -10.61 9.59
CA GLY A 26 -2.76 -9.94 8.77
C GLY A 26 -2.13 -9.42 7.51
N MET A 27 -2.52 -10.06 6.41
CA MET A 27 -2.07 -9.72 5.06
C MET A 27 -2.24 -8.23 4.95
N GLU A 28 -1.13 -7.50 5.06
CA GLU A 28 -1.09 -6.08 4.76
C GLU A 28 -1.61 -6.02 3.34
N THR A 29 -2.87 -5.58 3.27
CA THR A 29 -3.58 -5.40 2.03
C THR A 29 -2.64 -4.55 1.19
N ALA A 30 -2.45 -4.91 -0.08
CA ALA A 30 -1.66 -4.16 -1.04
C ALA A 30 -2.23 -2.74 -1.23
N ALA A 31 -2.09 -1.92 -0.21
CA ALA A 31 -2.57 -0.57 -0.02
C ALA A 31 -1.45 0.27 0.58
N SER A 32 -0.20 -0.03 0.20
CA SER A 32 0.86 0.96 0.14
C SER A 32 0.97 1.28 -1.35
N CYS A 33 0.37 2.33 -1.91
CA CYS A 33 0.79 3.71 -1.68
C CYS A 33 -0.24 4.71 -2.26
N PHE A 34 -1.47 4.76 -1.74
CA PHE A 34 -2.51 5.69 -2.26
C PHE A 34 -2.71 6.98 -1.44
N GLY A 35 -2.00 7.16 -0.32
CA GLY A 35 -2.17 8.35 0.53
C GLY A 35 -1.45 9.61 0.02
N MET A 36 -0.13 9.50 -0.21
CA MET A 36 0.71 10.68 -0.52
C MET A 36 0.93 10.86 -2.03
N THR A 37 1.04 9.76 -2.79
CA THR A 37 1.23 9.77 -4.24
C THR A 37 -0.01 10.24 -5.00
N CYS A 38 -1.21 10.03 -4.46
CA CYS A 38 -2.46 10.41 -5.15
C CYS A 38 -2.69 11.91 -5.17
N LEU A 39 -2.36 12.62 -4.09
CA LEU A 39 -2.46 14.08 -4.09
C LEU A 39 -1.55 14.71 -5.14
N VAL A 40 -0.32 14.18 -5.29
CA VAL A 40 0.64 14.64 -6.29
C VAL A 40 0.13 14.38 -7.72
N ILE A 41 -0.40 13.18 -7.99
CA ILE A 41 -0.95 12.83 -9.31
C ILE A 41 -2.16 13.71 -9.65
N THR A 42 -3.07 13.92 -8.70
CA THR A 42 -4.25 14.78 -8.91
C THR A 42 -3.84 16.23 -9.20
N VAL A 43 -2.91 16.79 -8.43
CA VAL A 43 -2.42 18.16 -8.67
C VAL A 43 -1.72 18.28 -10.02
N CYS A 44 -0.85 17.32 -10.39
CA CYS A 44 -0.20 17.32 -11.69
C CYS A 44 -1.20 17.25 -12.86
N VAL A 45 -2.19 16.37 -12.80
CA VAL A 45 -3.21 16.25 -13.86
C VAL A 45 -4.00 17.55 -14.01
N ILE A 46 -4.40 18.18 -12.90
CA ILE A 46 -5.13 19.46 -12.93
C ILE A 46 -4.28 20.55 -13.58
N LEU A 47 -2.99 20.68 -13.20
CA LEU A 47 -2.09 21.67 -13.78
C LEU A 47 -1.89 21.45 -15.29
N ILE A 48 -1.70 20.21 -15.73
CA ILE A 48 -1.54 19.87 -17.15
C ILE A 48 -2.81 20.24 -17.94
N LEU A 49 -4.00 19.91 -17.42
CA LEU A 49 -5.27 20.26 -18.06
C LEU A 49 -5.46 21.78 -18.15
N LEU A 50 -5.09 22.54 -17.12
CA LEU A 50 -5.14 23.99 -17.15
C LEU A 50 -4.22 24.58 -18.22
N VAL A 51 -2.99 24.08 -18.34
CA VAL A 51 -2.05 24.53 -19.37
C VAL A 51 -2.58 24.24 -20.77
N LEU A 52 -3.08 23.02 -21.01
CA LEU A 52 -3.68 22.64 -22.29
C LEU A 52 -4.93 23.47 -22.62
N ALA A 53 -5.74 23.81 -21.62
CA ALA A 53 -6.91 24.67 -21.81
C ALA A 53 -6.51 26.10 -22.19
N VAL A 54 -5.45 26.65 -21.60
CA VAL A 54 -4.94 27.99 -21.94
C VAL A 54 -4.37 28.01 -23.36
N ASP A 55 -3.61 26.99 -23.75
CA ASP A 55 -3.02 26.87 -25.10
C ASP A 55 -4.08 26.73 -26.20
N ALA A 56 -5.23 26.12 -25.88
CA ALA A 56 -6.36 26.01 -26.81
C ALA A 56 -7.16 27.32 -26.98
N ILE A 57 -6.95 28.32 -26.13
CA ILE A 57 -7.69 29.60 -26.13
C ILE A 57 -6.86 30.74 -26.75
N LEU A 58 -5.53 30.60 -26.84
CA LEU A 58 -4.60 31.58 -27.42
C LEU A 58 -4.34 31.32 -28.90
#